data_AF-A0ABD7F622-F1
#
_entry.id   AF-A0ABD7F622-F1
#
_cell.length_a   1.000
_cell.length_b   1.000
_cell.length_c   1.000
_cell.angle_alpha   90.00
_cell.angle_beta   90.00
_cell.angle_gamma   90.00
#
_symmetry.space_group_name_H-M   'P 1'
#
loop_
_entity.id
_entity.type
_entity.pdbx_description
1 polymer ?
#
loop_
_entity_poly.entity_id
_entity_poly.type
_entity_poly.pdbx_seq_one_letter_code
_entity_poly.pdbx_strand_id
1 'polypeptide(L)'
;MVKNALQAQLLKAGLVDNKKAKKLNKQTQHEHRTGQSNEAELKANIEKNKLDKLEKDQALNQEKQRLLEEKALKAAIIQMISQHKIKEFEGDIAYQFIDDNKVKKVYISQTIYNALVSGSLVIAKDQESYAYLPKALADKINQKMEGFILVNHAQNNEKTTDEEDPYAAYVIPDDLMW
;
A
#
# COMPACT_ATOMS: atom_id res chain seq x y z
N MET A 1 8.33 8.38 49.54
CA MET A 1 7.93 6.97 49.75
C MET A 1 7.45 6.23 48.48
N VAL A 2 7.72 6.73 47.25
CA VAL A 2 7.10 6.18 46.02
C VAL A 2 7.91 5.05 45.34
N LYS A 3 9.19 4.84 45.70
CA LYS A 3 10.07 3.83 45.06
C LYS A 3 9.57 2.38 45.19
N ASN A 4 8.88 2.03 46.27
CA ASN A 4 8.35 0.68 46.48
C ASN A 4 7.03 0.41 45.76
N ALA A 5 6.26 1.45 45.41
CA ALA A 5 4.92 1.27 44.81
C ALA A 5 5.01 0.79 43.35
N LEU A 6 5.89 1.41 42.56
CA LEU A 6 6.09 1.02 41.15
C LEU A 6 6.71 -0.39 41.04
N GLN A 7 7.67 -0.70 41.92
CA GLN A 7 8.31 -2.01 41.94
C GLN A 7 7.34 -3.11 42.36
N ALA A 8 6.45 -2.83 43.33
CA ALA A 8 5.38 -3.74 43.72
C ALA A 8 4.34 -3.92 42.60
N GLN A 9 4.04 -2.88 41.82
CA GLN A 9 3.12 -2.95 40.69
C GLN A 9 3.69 -3.79 39.53
N LEU A 10 5.00 -3.70 39.26
CA LEU A 10 5.70 -4.51 38.27
C LEU A 10 5.84 -5.99 38.70
N LEU A 11 6.07 -6.25 39.99
CA LEU A 11 6.08 -7.61 40.57
C LEU A 11 4.68 -8.24 40.55
N LYS A 12 3.64 -7.47 40.88
CA LYS A 12 2.24 -7.91 40.88
C LYS A 12 1.72 -8.17 39.47
N ALA A 13 2.21 -7.45 38.47
CA ALA A 13 1.91 -7.68 37.06
C ALA A 13 2.67 -8.87 36.44
N GLY A 14 3.52 -9.57 37.21
CA GLY A 14 4.28 -10.73 36.74
C GLY A 14 5.43 -10.41 35.77
N LEU A 15 5.74 -9.12 35.56
CA LEU A 15 6.79 -8.66 34.62
C LEU A 15 8.20 -8.82 35.19
N VAL A 16 8.36 -9.04 36.50
CA VAL A 16 9.66 -9.16 37.16
C VAL A 16 9.69 -10.36 38.09
N ASP A 17 10.75 -11.16 37.99
CA ASP A 17 10.99 -12.31 38.88
C ASP A 17 11.43 -11.84 40.29
N ASN A 18 10.76 -12.36 41.33
CA ASN A 18 11.04 -12.04 42.74
C ASN A 18 12.52 -12.26 43.12
N LYS A 19 13.21 -13.22 42.49
CA LYS A 19 14.65 -13.45 42.73
C LYS A 19 15.51 -12.29 42.22
N LYS A 20 15.16 -11.70 41.07
CA LYS A 20 15.89 -10.56 40.49
C LYS A 20 15.70 -9.29 41.32
N ALA A 21 14.49 -9.06 41.83
CA ALA A 21 14.18 -7.91 42.70
C ALA A 21 15.00 -7.91 44.01
N LYS A 22 15.14 -9.09 44.66
CA LYS A 22 15.94 -9.23 45.89
C LYS A 22 17.44 -9.04 45.65
N LYS A 23 17.99 -9.54 44.52
CA LYS A 23 19.40 -9.33 44.16
C LYS A 23 19.71 -7.84 43.94
N LEU A 24 18.82 -7.13 43.26
CA LEU A 24 18.98 -5.70 42.98
C LEU A 24 19.05 -4.88 44.27
N ASN A 25 18.20 -5.15 45.26
CA ASN A 25 18.24 -4.47 46.57
C ASN A 25 19.55 -4.75 47.36
N LYS A 26 20.09 -5.97 47.26
CA LYS A 26 21.35 -6.32 47.94
C LYS A 26 22.55 -5.62 47.29
N GLN A 27 22.52 -5.48 45.97
CA GLN A 27 23.54 -4.78 45.18
C GLN A 27 23.53 -3.28 45.44
N THR A 28 22.36 -2.64 45.43
CA THR A 28 22.24 -1.20 45.74
C THR A 28 22.72 -0.87 47.15
N GLN A 29 22.46 -1.74 48.14
CA GLN A 29 22.92 -1.55 49.50
C GLN A 29 24.43 -1.75 49.67
N HIS A 30 25.05 -2.57 48.83
CA HIS A 30 26.50 -2.74 48.78
C HIS A 30 27.20 -1.55 48.11
N GLU A 31 26.67 -1.06 46.97
CA GLU A 31 27.18 0.12 46.26
C GLU A 31 27.15 1.36 47.16
N HIS A 32 26.06 1.56 47.92
CA HIS A 32 25.92 2.68 48.86
C HIS A 32 26.95 2.65 50.01
N ARG A 33 27.50 1.48 50.33
CA ARG A 33 28.51 1.28 51.39
C ARG A 33 29.95 1.38 50.87
N THR A 34 30.17 1.22 49.57
CA THR A 34 31.51 1.22 48.94
C THR A 34 31.82 2.47 48.14
N GLY A 35 30.84 3.36 47.91
CA GLY A 35 31.05 4.65 47.23
C GLY A 35 31.31 4.54 45.72
N GLN A 36 31.42 3.33 45.18
CA GLN A 36 31.41 3.07 43.75
C GLN A 36 29.96 3.05 43.28
N SER A 37 29.48 4.18 42.74
CA SER A 37 28.18 4.24 42.10
C SER A 37 28.35 4.11 40.59
N ASN A 38 27.89 2.98 40.02
CA ASN A 38 27.79 2.79 38.57
C ASN A 38 26.56 3.51 37.98
N GLU A 39 25.97 4.47 38.70
CA GLU A 39 24.77 5.21 38.27
C GLU A 39 24.95 5.94 36.93
N ALA A 40 26.14 6.47 36.64
CA ALA A 40 26.40 7.17 35.38
C ALA A 40 26.38 6.20 34.19
N GLU A 41 27.05 5.05 34.30
CA GLU A 41 27.06 4.01 33.26
C GLU A 41 25.68 3.36 33.12
N LEU A 42 24.95 3.15 34.21
CA LEU A 42 23.60 2.60 34.19
C LEU A 42 22.62 3.57 33.50
N LYS A 43 22.71 4.87 33.78
CA LYS A 43 21.90 5.90 33.10
C LYS A 43 22.23 5.95 31.60
N ALA A 44 23.50 5.95 31.23
CA ALA A 44 23.93 5.95 29.82
C ALA A 44 23.45 4.70 29.06
N ASN A 45 23.51 3.52 29.69
CA ASN A 45 22.99 2.28 29.10
C ASN A 45 21.46 2.29 28.96
N ILE A 46 20.73 2.83 29.93
CA ILE A 46 19.27 2.99 29.85
C ILE A 46 18.89 3.94 28.72
N GLU A 47 19.63 5.03 28.56
CA GLU A 47 19.39 6.04 27.53
C GLU A 47 19.67 5.49 26.13
N LYS A 48 20.78 4.77 25.94
CA LYS A 48 21.06 4.02 24.70
C LYS A 48 19.97 2.99 24.37
N ASN A 49 19.59 2.15 25.32
CA ASN A 49 18.53 1.16 25.10
C ASN A 49 17.17 1.80 24.78
N LYS A 50 16.88 3.00 25.29
CA LYS A 50 15.67 3.76 24.94
C LYS A 50 15.75 4.30 23.51
N LEU A 51 16.89 4.86 23.12
CA LEU A 51 17.13 5.35 21.75
C LEU A 51 17.02 4.21 20.73
N ASP A 52 17.70 3.09 20.96
CA ASP A 52 17.65 1.90 20.09
C ASP A 52 16.24 1.32 19.94
N LYS A 53 15.44 1.35 21.02
CA LYS A 53 14.03 0.93 20.96
C LYS A 53 13.18 1.92 20.19
N LEU A 54 13.42 3.22 20.39
CA LEU A 54 12.66 4.28 19.74
C LEU A 54 12.91 4.26 18.22
N GLU A 55 14.15 4.08 17.77
CA GLU A 55 14.49 3.93 16.35
C GLU A 55 13.83 2.70 15.72
N LYS A 56 13.87 1.54 16.40
CA LYS A 56 13.20 0.32 15.93
C LYS A 56 11.68 0.47 15.87
N ASP A 57 11.09 1.06 16.89
CA ASP A 57 9.65 1.31 16.95
C ASP A 57 9.21 2.31 15.87
N GLN A 58 10.03 3.32 15.58
CA GLN A 58 9.79 4.28 14.49
C GLN A 58 9.82 3.60 13.13
N ALA A 59 10.85 2.80 12.83
CA ALA A 59 10.94 2.08 11.57
C ALA A 59 9.75 1.13 11.35
N LEU A 60 9.37 0.38 12.38
CA LEU A 60 8.24 -0.55 12.33
C LEU A 60 6.89 0.18 12.20
N ASN A 61 6.76 1.37 12.79
CA ASN A 61 5.58 2.21 12.62
C ASN A 61 5.49 2.82 11.22
N GLN A 62 6.61 3.26 10.64
CA GLN A 62 6.64 3.79 9.28
C GLN A 62 6.21 2.73 8.25
N GLU A 63 6.67 1.48 8.41
CA GLU A 63 6.26 0.40 7.52
C GLU A 63 4.77 0.08 7.64
N LYS A 64 4.24 0.03 8.87
CA LYS A 64 2.80 -0.12 9.11
C LYS A 64 2.00 1.04 8.51
N GLN A 65 2.48 2.27 8.67
CA GLN A 65 1.84 3.47 8.13
C GLN A 65 1.74 3.37 6.60
N ARG A 66 2.83 3.00 5.92
CA ARG A 66 2.87 2.83 4.47
C ARG A 66 1.85 1.79 3.99
N LEU A 67 1.76 0.65 4.67
CA LEU A 67 0.77 -0.40 4.34
C LEU A 67 -0.68 0.06 4.56
N LEU A 68 -0.93 0.86 5.59
CA LEU A 68 -2.25 1.43 5.85
C LEU A 68 -2.62 2.48 4.81
N GLU A 69 -1.67 3.33 4.41
CA GLU A 69 -1.86 4.36 3.38
C GLU A 69 -2.15 3.73 2.02
N GLU A 70 -1.41 2.69 1.63
CA GLU A 70 -1.66 1.95 0.39
C GLU A 70 -3.06 1.32 0.37
N LYS A 71 -3.47 0.70 1.48
CA LYS A 71 -4.82 0.14 1.64
C LYS A 71 -5.89 1.21 1.59
N ALA A 72 -5.67 2.35 2.25
CA ALA A 72 -6.61 3.47 2.27
C ALA A 72 -6.77 4.07 0.87
N LEU A 73 -5.67 4.22 0.12
CA LEU A 73 -5.68 4.71 -1.25
C LEU A 73 -6.46 3.76 -2.16
N LYS A 74 -6.18 2.45 -2.07
CA LYS A 74 -6.93 1.41 -2.80
C LYS A 74 -8.43 1.45 -2.48
N ALA A 75 -8.80 1.58 -1.20
CA ALA A 75 -10.19 1.68 -0.79
C ALA A 75 -10.87 2.94 -1.35
N ALA A 76 -10.17 4.09 -1.35
CA ALA A 76 -10.68 5.33 -1.91
C ALA A 76 -10.93 5.22 -3.42
N ILE A 77 -10.06 4.54 -4.15
CA ILE A 77 -10.24 4.27 -5.59
C ILE A 77 -11.47 3.38 -5.81
N ILE A 78 -11.60 2.28 -5.07
CA ILE A 78 -12.77 1.40 -5.17
C ILE A 78 -14.06 2.16 -4.90
N GLN A 79 -14.07 3.02 -3.88
CA GLN A 79 -15.21 3.87 -3.57
C GLN A 79 -15.53 4.83 -4.72
N MET A 80 -14.53 5.46 -5.32
CA MET A 80 -14.69 6.35 -6.47
C MET A 80 -15.27 5.61 -7.68
N ILE A 81 -14.77 4.42 -7.98
CA ILE A 81 -15.30 3.54 -9.04
C ILE A 81 -16.77 3.22 -8.77
N SER A 82 -17.09 2.79 -7.55
CA SER A 82 -18.45 2.39 -7.17
C SER A 82 -19.45 3.55 -7.22
N GLN A 83 -19.01 4.78 -6.93
CA GLN A 83 -19.85 5.98 -7.01
C GLN A 83 -20.12 6.45 -8.45
N HIS A 84 -19.11 6.35 -9.32
CA HIS A 84 -19.17 6.89 -10.68
C HIS A 84 -19.42 5.84 -11.77
N LYS A 85 -19.64 4.57 -11.40
CA LYS A 85 -19.97 3.53 -12.36
C LYS A 85 -21.32 3.75 -13.01
N ILE A 86 -21.36 3.46 -14.31
CA ILE A 86 -22.62 3.39 -15.06
C ILE A 86 -23.37 2.14 -14.61
N LYS A 87 -24.65 2.32 -14.23
CA LYS A 87 -25.53 1.24 -13.81
C LYS A 87 -26.29 0.63 -14.98
N GLU A 88 -26.64 1.44 -15.98
CA GLU A 88 -27.39 1.02 -17.17
C GLU A 88 -26.43 0.64 -18.29
N PHE A 89 -25.81 -0.53 -18.16
CA PHE A 89 -24.87 -1.03 -19.17
C PHE A 89 -25.32 -2.32 -19.85
N GLU A 90 -26.28 -3.05 -19.26
CA GLU A 90 -26.72 -4.35 -19.78
C GLU A 90 -27.37 -4.23 -21.17
N GLY A 91 -27.15 -5.23 -22.01
CA GLY A 91 -27.72 -5.32 -23.35
C GLY A 91 -27.26 -6.61 -24.05
N ASP A 92 -27.63 -6.78 -25.32
CA ASP A 92 -27.43 -8.05 -26.04
C ASP A 92 -26.07 -8.18 -26.76
N ILE A 93 -25.24 -7.13 -26.74
CA ILE A 93 -24.00 -7.09 -27.51
C ILE A 93 -22.86 -7.70 -26.70
N ALA A 94 -22.25 -8.74 -27.26
CA ALA A 94 -21.05 -9.32 -26.70
C ALA A 94 -19.82 -8.43 -26.92
N TYR A 95 -19.19 -7.97 -25.85
CA TYR A 95 -17.90 -7.32 -25.86
C TYR A 95 -16.84 -8.22 -25.20
N GLN A 96 -15.67 -8.32 -25.81
CA GLN A 96 -14.56 -9.14 -25.32
C GLN A 96 -13.35 -8.28 -25.01
N PHE A 97 -12.70 -8.57 -23.88
CA PHE A 97 -11.48 -7.89 -23.45
C PHE A 97 -10.56 -8.84 -22.69
N ILE A 98 -9.31 -8.43 -22.47
CA ILE A 98 -8.31 -9.22 -21.77
C ILE A 98 -8.19 -8.73 -20.32
N ASP A 99 -8.27 -9.66 -19.37
CA ASP A 99 -8.00 -9.43 -17.94
C ASP A 99 -7.08 -10.56 -17.47
N ASP A 100 -5.92 -10.23 -16.92
CA ASP A 100 -4.92 -11.19 -16.44
C ASP A 100 -4.59 -12.31 -17.47
N ASN A 101 -4.37 -11.92 -18.75
CA ASN A 101 -4.06 -12.83 -19.86
C ASN A 101 -5.20 -13.84 -20.19
N LYS A 102 -6.43 -13.53 -19.81
CA LYS A 102 -7.63 -14.32 -20.15
C LYS A 102 -8.64 -13.43 -20.87
N VAL A 103 -9.22 -13.97 -21.95
CA VAL A 103 -10.33 -13.31 -22.65
C VAL A 103 -11.59 -13.42 -21.81
N LYS A 104 -12.18 -12.27 -21.48
CA LYS A 104 -13.43 -12.11 -20.76
C LYS A 104 -14.49 -11.61 -21.73
N LYS A 105 -15.71 -12.14 -21.59
CA LYS A 105 -16.87 -11.74 -22.40
C LYS A 105 -17.92 -11.13 -21.47
N VAL A 106 -18.39 -9.93 -21.82
CA VAL A 106 -19.47 -9.22 -21.15
C VAL A 106 -20.55 -8.86 -22.16
N TYR A 107 -21.79 -8.72 -21.68
CA TYR A 107 -22.93 -8.32 -22.49
C TYR A 107 -23.29 -6.87 -22.15
N ILE A 108 -23.29 -6.00 -23.17
CA ILE A 108 -23.48 -4.57 -23.01
C ILE A 108 -24.49 -4.00 -24.01
N SER A 109 -25.01 -2.82 -23.71
CA SER A 109 -25.86 -2.07 -24.64
C SER A 109 -25.06 -1.44 -25.79
N GLN A 110 -25.74 -1.13 -26.90
CA GLN A 110 -25.12 -0.49 -28.07
C GLN A 110 -24.48 0.86 -27.72
N THR A 111 -25.11 1.62 -26.81
CA THR A 111 -24.59 2.91 -26.35
C THR A 111 -23.24 2.75 -25.65
N ILE A 112 -23.11 1.77 -24.77
CA ILE A 112 -21.85 1.50 -24.06
C ILE A 112 -20.80 0.94 -25.01
N TYR A 113 -21.19 0.06 -25.94
CA TYR A 113 -20.28 -0.44 -26.96
C TYR A 113 -19.66 0.70 -27.77
N ASN A 114 -20.50 1.60 -28.29
CA ASN A 114 -20.03 2.75 -29.07
C ASN A 114 -19.12 3.67 -28.25
N ALA A 115 -19.45 3.90 -26.99
CA ALA A 115 -18.66 4.75 -26.10
C ALA A 115 -17.32 4.11 -25.66
N LEU A 116 -17.26 2.78 -25.57
CA LEU A 116 -16.01 2.04 -25.36
C LEU A 116 -15.13 2.09 -26.61
N VAL A 117 -15.70 1.88 -27.79
CA VAL A 117 -15.00 1.95 -29.08
C VAL A 117 -14.49 3.36 -29.36
N SER A 118 -15.28 4.39 -29.02
CA SER A 118 -14.85 5.79 -29.16
C SER A 118 -13.80 6.23 -28.13
N GLY A 119 -13.50 5.38 -27.13
CA GLY A 119 -12.57 5.70 -26.04
C GLY A 119 -13.09 6.71 -25.02
N SER A 120 -14.39 7.02 -25.04
CA SER A 120 -15.03 7.91 -24.07
C SER A 120 -15.30 7.21 -22.74
N LEU A 121 -15.54 5.89 -22.80
CA LEU A 121 -15.65 5.00 -21.65
C LEU A 121 -14.49 4.02 -21.60
N VAL A 122 -14.21 3.56 -20.38
CA VAL A 122 -13.23 2.52 -20.08
C VAL A 122 -13.85 1.43 -19.22
N ILE A 123 -13.20 0.27 -19.20
CA ILE A 123 -13.54 -0.84 -18.29
C ILE A 123 -12.55 -0.84 -17.14
N ALA A 124 -13.06 -0.83 -15.91
CA ALA A 124 -12.29 -0.93 -14.68
C ALA A 124 -12.67 -2.18 -13.86
N LYS A 125 -11.74 -2.68 -13.05
CA LYS A 125 -11.94 -3.81 -12.15
C LYS A 125 -12.62 -3.34 -10.86
N ASP A 126 -13.82 -3.83 -10.58
CA ASP A 126 -14.60 -3.52 -9.37
C ASP A 126 -14.76 -4.80 -8.52
N GLN A 127 -13.71 -5.14 -7.77
CA GLN A 127 -13.62 -6.31 -6.89
C GLN A 127 -13.97 -7.65 -7.57
N GLU A 128 -15.26 -8.02 -7.60
CA GLU A 128 -15.79 -9.26 -8.19
C GLU A 128 -16.45 -9.05 -9.56
N SER A 129 -16.52 -7.82 -10.05
CA SER A 129 -17.21 -7.45 -11.28
C SER A 129 -16.44 -6.39 -12.08
N TYR A 130 -16.98 -6.02 -13.23
CA TYR A 130 -16.43 -4.97 -14.09
C TYR A 130 -17.31 -3.73 -14.01
N ALA A 131 -16.69 -2.55 -13.93
CA ALA A 131 -17.36 -1.26 -13.91
C ALA A 131 -16.99 -0.45 -15.15
N TYR A 132 -17.95 0.30 -15.68
CA TYR A 132 -17.76 1.20 -16.81
C TYR A 132 -17.65 2.63 -16.30
N LEU A 133 -16.56 3.30 -16.64
CA LEU A 133 -16.24 4.64 -16.13
C LEU A 133 -15.90 5.59 -17.28
N PRO A 134 -16.19 6.89 -17.13
CA PRO A 134 -15.68 7.92 -18.04
C PRO A 134 -14.15 7.95 -18.06
N LYS A 135 -13.56 8.18 -19.24
CA LYS A 135 -12.10 8.30 -19.42
C LYS A 135 -11.48 9.29 -18.44
N ALA A 136 -12.09 10.47 -18.28
CA ALA A 136 -11.58 11.52 -17.39
C ALA A 136 -11.46 11.08 -15.90
N LEU A 137 -12.26 10.11 -15.48
CA LEU A 137 -12.17 9.55 -14.12
C LEU A 137 -11.13 8.42 -14.07
N ALA A 138 -11.02 7.63 -15.14
CA ALA A 138 -10.00 6.60 -15.28
C ALA A 138 -8.58 7.17 -15.27
N ASP A 139 -8.33 8.28 -15.97
CA ASP A 139 -7.03 8.95 -16.00
C ASP A 139 -6.63 9.42 -14.60
N LYS A 140 -7.59 9.94 -13.82
CA LYS A 140 -7.37 10.33 -12.41
C LYS A 140 -7.07 9.13 -11.50
N ILE A 141 -7.67 7.97 -11.77
CA ILE A 141 -7.40 6.74 -11.04
C ILE A 141 -6.00 6.24 -11.37
N ASN A 142 -5.62 6.17 -12.66
CA ASN A 142 -4.29 5.76 -13.09
C ASN A 142 -3.19 6.67 -12.53
N GLN A 143 -3.41 7.98 -12.47
CA GLN A 143 -2.46 8.92 -11.84
C GLN A 143 -2.23 8.62 -10.35
N LYS A 144 -3.21 8.01 -9.66
CA LYS A 144 -3.12 7.68 -8.24
C LYS A 144 -2.57 6.28 -8.00
N MET A 145 -3.07 5.29 -8.75
CA MET A 145 -2.67 3.88 -8.65
C MET A 145 -3.05 3.16 -9.94
N GLU A 146 -2.04 2.58 -10.58
CA GLU A 146 -2.21 1.77 -11.77
C GLU A 146 -2.81 0.39 -11.43
N GLY A 147 -3.35 -0.30 -12.44
CA GLY A 147 -3.86 -1.68 -12.32
C GLY A 147 -5.37 -1.81 -12.08
N PHE A 148 -6.12 -0.71 -11.95
CA PHE A 148 -7.59 -0.75 -11.87
C PHE A 148 -8.27 -0.67 -13.23
N ILE A 149 -7.63 -0.05 -14.23
CA ILE A 149 -8.19 0.14 -15.56
C ILE A 149 -7.72 -0.99 -16.48
N LEU A 150 -8.67 -1.69 -17.11
CA LEU A 150 -8.44 -2.87 -17.95
C LEU A 150 -8.43 -2.54 -19.44
N VAL A 151 -9.36 -1.68 -19.88
CA VAL A 151 -9.51 -1.31 -21.29
C VAL A 151 -9.55 0.20 -21.43
N ASN A 152 -8.58 0.76 -22.13
CA ASN A 152 -8.56 2.16 -22.53
C ASN A 152 -8.26 2.26 -24.04
N HIS A 153 -9.31 2.36 -24.86
CA HIS A 153 -9.17 2.43 -26.32
C HIS A 153 -8.64 3.78 -26.82
N ALA A 154 -8.69 4.84 -26.00
CA ALA A 154 -8.23 6.15 -26.43
C ALA A 154 -6.69 6.22 -26.60
N GLN A 155 -5.95 5.33 -25.95
CA GLN A 155 -4.48 5.29 -26.03
C GLN A 155 -3.97 4.48 -27.24
N ASN A 156 -4.83 3.71 -27.90
CA ASN A 156 -4.45 2.96 -29.11
C ASN A 156 -4.35 3.82 -30.38
N ASN A 157 -4.78 5.09 -30.33
CA ASN A 157 -4.49 6.07 -31.39
C ASN A 157 -3.16 6.82 -31.18
N GLU A 158 -2.37 6.43 -30.16
CA GLU A 158 -1.06 7.03 -29.86
C GLU A 158 0.06 5.99 -29.88
N LYS A 159 -0.07 4.91 -30.66
CA LYS A 159 1.11 4.14 -31.04
C LYS A 159 1.80 4.82 -32.22
N THR A 160 2.72 5.72 -31.87
CA THR A 160 4.11 5.83 -32.33
C THR A 160 4.56 7.26 -32.01
N THR A 161 5.36 7.48 -30.98
CA THR A 161 6.78 7.14 -31.03
C THR A 161 7.22 6.68 -29.66
N ASP A 162 7.62 5.41 -29.60
CA ASP A 162 8.57 4.96 -28.60
C ASP A 162 9.89 5.68 -28.95
N GLU A 163 10.19 6.77 -28.24
CA GLU A 163 11.50 7.40 -28.32
C GLU A 163 12.49 6.44 -27.66
N GLU A 164 13.17 5.65 -28.49
CA GLU A 164 14.34 4.83 -28.15
C GLU A 164 14.08 3.45 -27.52
N ASP A 165 13.46 2.60 -28.32
CA ASP A 165 14.06 1.28 -28.61
C ASP A 165 15.48 1.50 -29.22
N PRO A 166 16.57 0.89 -28.69
CA PRO A 166 17.91 1.48 -28.56
C PRO A 166 18.88 1.27 -29.76
N TYR A 167 18.35 1.14 -30.99
CA TYR A 167 19.07 0.88 -32.25
C TYR A 167 18.45 1.60 -33.47
N ALA A 168 17.86 2.80 -33.27
CA ALA A 168 16.99 3.56 -34.20
C ALA A 168 17.50 3.84 -35.64
N ALA A 169 18.67 3.35 -36.05
CA ALA A 169 19.27 3.64 -37.36
C ALA A 169 18.95 2.61 -38.47
N TYR A 170 18.23 1.52 -38.19
CA TYR A 170 17.98 0.48 -39.20
C TYR A 170 16.51 0.43 -39.64
N VAL A 171 16.21 1.13 -40.73
CA VAL A 171 14.87 1.19 -41.36
C VAL A 171 14.62 -0.12 -42.12
N ILE A 172 13.59 -0.86 -41.70
CA ILE A 172 13.10 -2.05 -42.41
C ILE A 172 12.04 -1.57 -43.42
N PRO A 173 12.22 -1.79 -44.74
CA PRO A 173 11.30 -1.27 -45.74
C PRO A 173 10.00 -2.08 -45.76
N ASP A 174 8.92 -1.29 -45.78
CA ASP A 174 7.51 -1.62 -45.67
C ASP A 174 6.96 -2.14 -47.00
N ASP A 175 6.77 -3.45 -47.13
CA ASP A 175 5.82 -4.01 -48.10
C ASP A 175 5.39 -5.41 -47.67
N LEU A 176 4.18 -5.55 -47.14
CA LEU A 176 3.16 -6.45 -47.68
C LEU A 176 1.87 -6.40 -46.85
N MET A 177 0.84 -5.85 -47.47
CA MET A 177 -0.56 -6.08 -47.12
C MET A 177 -0.95 -7.55 -47.41
N TRP A 178 -1.76 -8.14 -46.54
CA TRP A 178 -2.69 -9.22 -46.88
C TRP A 178 -4.06 -8.95 -46.25
#